data_AF-A0A5E7HJ20-F1
#
_entry.id   AF-A0A5E7HJ20-F1
#
_cell.length_a   1.000
_cell.length_b   1.000
_cell.length_c   1.000
_cell.angle_alpha   90.00
_cell.angle_beta   90.00
_cell.angle_gamma   90.00
#
_symmetry.space_group_name_H-M   'P 1'
#
loop_
_entity.id
_entity.type
_entity.pdbx_description
1 polymer ?
#
loop_
_entity_poly.entity_id
_entity_poly.type
_entity_poly.pdbx_seq_one_letter_code
_entity_poly.pdbx_strand_id
1 'polypeptide(L)'
;MNLPTIAFASSLKGAVPFAETIQGHRQRRAWERLVSYIASSDSPSDFDRAAAFAEGYAQALVDGEQIEISTERDLLIISIVDEWRRYFLRTNGSSTFSTPLLQGYS
;
A
#
# COMPACT_ATOMS: atom_id res chain seq x y z
N MET A 1 13.04 -7.30 -4.38
CA MET A 1 11.61 -6.93 -4.50
C MET A 1 11.03 -7.70 -5.67
N ASN A 2 9.86 -8.34 -5.53
CA ASN A 2 9.27 -9.12 -6.63
C ASN A 2 8.53 -8.21 -7.62
N LEU A 3 8.24 -8.71 -8.82
CA LEU A 3 7.59 -7.93 -9.88
C LEU A 3 6.23 -7.34 -9.44
N PRO A 4 5.35 -8.10 -8.75
CA PRO A 4 4.13 -7.55 -8.16
C PRO A 4 4.36 -6.37 -7.20
N THR A 5 5.36 -6.43 -6.31
CA THR A 5 5.69 -5.33 -5.40
C THR A 5 6.17 -4.09 -6.17
N ILE A 6 6.99 -4.29 -7.22
CA ILE A 6 7.50 -3.19 -8.04
C ILE A 6 6.34 -2.50 -8.78
N ALA A 7 5.41 -3.27 -9.33
CA ALA A 7 4.22 -2.75 -9.98
C ALA A 7 3.34 -1.97 -8.98
N PHE A 8 3.04 -2.57 -7.82
CA PHE A 8 2.33 -1.92 -6.72
C PHE A 8 2.96 -0.57 -6.35
N ALA A 9 4.27 -0.55 -6.07
CA ALA A 9 4.96 0.65 -5.64
C ALA A 9 4.97 1.73 -6.74
N SER A 10 5.07 1.33 -8.00
CA SER A 10 5.04 2.27 -9.13
C SER A 10 3.66 2.91 -9.30
N SER A 11 2.60 2.10 -9.27
CA SER A 11 1.22 2.57 -9.35
C SER A 11 0.87 3.52 -8.20
N LEU A 12 1.23 3.15 -6.96
CA LEU A 12 0.90 3.95 -5.78
C LEU A 12 1.67 5.28 -5.75
N LYS A 13 2.94 5.30 -6.19
CA LYS A 13 3.72 6.54 -6.34
C LYS A 13 3.06 7.52 -7.31
N GLY A 14 2.49 7.01 -8.40
CA GLY A 14 1.81 7.82 -9.42
C GLY A 14 0.39 8.24 -9.08
N ALA A 15 -0.20 7.70 -8.01
CA ALA A 15 -1.61 7.94 -7.69
C ALA A 15 -1.88 9.38 -7.21
N VAL A 16 -0.90 10.05 -6.59
CA VAL A 16 -1.10 11.40 -6.04
C VAL A 16 -0.44 12.45 -6.94
N PRO A 17 -1.20 13.40 -7.52
CA PRO A 17 -0.62 14.49 -8.29
C PRO A 17 -0.03 15.54 -7.36
N PHE A 18 1.29 15.76 -7.43
CA PHE A 18 1.99 16.80 -6.69
C PHE A 18 2.36 17.96 -7.62
N ALA A 19 2.20 19.19 -7.15
CA ALA A 19 2.62 20.38 -7.88
C ALA A 19 4.14 20.40 -8.18
N GLU A 20 4.52 20.99 -9.30
CA GLU A 20 5.94 21.18 -9.70
C GLU A 20 6.55 22.42 -9.01
N THR A 21 6.50 22.41 -7.67
CA THR A 21 7.08 23.44 -6.80
C THR A 21 8.05 22.81 -5.81
N ILE A 22 8.88 23.62 -5.13
CA ILE A 22 9.80 23.12 -4.08
C ILE A 22 9.03 22.34 -3.01
N GLN A 23 7.87 22.84 -2.59
CA GLN A 23 7.00 22.16 -1.63
C GLN A 23 6.43 20.86 -2.21
N GLY A 24 5.89 20.89 -3.43
CA GLY A 24 5.34 19.71 -4.09
C GLY A 24 6.39 18.60 -4.30
N HIS A 25 7.62 18.95 -4.64
CA HIS A 25 8.72 17.98 -4.71
C HIS A 25 9.06 17.34 -3.34
N ARG A 26 9.02 18.13 -2.26
CA ARG A 26 9.22 17.59 -0.89
C ARG A 26 8.08 16.66 -0.52
N GLN A 27 6.85 17.03 -0.87
CA GLN A 27 5.67 16.22 -0.61
C GLN A 27 5.71 14.90 -1.40
N ARG A 28 6.10 14.94 -2.68
CA ARG A 28 6.33 13.77 -3.52
C ARG A 28 7.37 12.82 -2.92
N ARG A 29 8.52 13.34 -2.49
CA ARG A 29 9.56 12.52 -1.84
C ARG A 29 9.10 11.90 -0.53
N ALA A 30 8.27 12.60 0.25
CA ALA A 30 7.68 12.04 1.46
C ALA A 30 6.72 10.90 1.13
N TRP A 31 5.84 11.10 0.14
CA TRP A 31 4.95 10.06 -0.37
C TRP A 31 5.72 8.83 -0.86
N GLU A 32 6.75 9.01 -1.70
CA GLU A 32 7.56 7.91 -2.22
C GLU A 32 8.24 7.08 -1.12
N ARG A 33 8.64 7.71 -0.01
CA ARG A 33 9.19 7.01 1.17
C ARG A 33 8.12 6.19 1.87
N LEU A 34 6.93 6.75 2.07
CA LEU A 34 5.80 6.02 2.67
C LEU A 34 5.41 4.81 1.81
N VAL A 35 5.32 4.98 0.49
CA VAL A 35 5.10 3.86 -0.44
C VAL A 35 6.20 2.80 -0.33
N SER A 36 7.45 3.22 -0.17
CA SER A 36 8.57 2.29 0.00
C SER A 36 8.45 1.48 1.31
N TYR A 37 7.97 2.09 2.39
CA TYR A 37 7.68 1.37 3.65
C TYR A 37 6.53 0.38 3.51
N ILE A 38 5.47 0.74 2.78
CA ILE A 38 4.38 -0.20 2.49
C ILE A 38 4.91 -1.39 1.67
N ALA A 39 5.70 -1.11 0.63
CA ALA A 39 6.28 -2.13 -0.24
C ALA A 39 7.31 -3.05 0.46
N SER A 40 7.94 -2.57 1.54
CA SER A 40 8.90 -3.33 2.34
C SER A 40 8.28 -3.96 3.59
N SER A 41 6.95 -3.97 3.71
CA SER A 41 6.29 -4.57 4.88
C SER A 41 6.40 -6.09 4.84
N ASP A 42 6.84 -6.68 5.96
CA ASP A 42 7.09 -8.12 6.08
C ASP A 42 5.97 -8.86 6.83
N SER A 43 5.00 -8.13 7.41
CA SER A 43 3.82 -8.69 8.06
C SER A 43 2.54 -7.91 7.73
N PRO A 44 1.34 -8.51 7.87
CA PRO A 44 0.08 -7.78 7.69
C PRO A 44 -0.05 -6.58 8.63
N SER A 45 0.44 -6.70 9.86
CA SER A 45 0.44 -5.59 10.82
C SER A 45 1.37 -4.44 10.43
N ASP A 46 2.56 -4.75 9.87
CA ASP A 46 3.47 -3.71 9.37
C ASP A 46 2.87 -3.01 8.16
N PHE A 47 2.25 -3.80 7.27
CA PHE A 47 1.54 -3.28 6.11
C PHE A 47 0.40 -2.35 6.51
N ASP A 48 -0.50 -2.79 7.39
CA ASP A 48 -1.65 -2.00 7.84
C ASP A 48 -1.18 -0.70 8.52
N ARG A 49 -0.10 -0.76 9.31
CA ARG A 49 0.50 0.42 9.94
C ARG A 49 1.10 1.38 8.90
N ALA A 50 1.86 0.88 7.94
CA ALA A 50 2.46 1.71 6.89
C ALA A 50 1.40 2.35 5.98
N ALA A 51 0.34 1.60 5.66
CA ALA A 51 -0.80 2.09 4.90
C ALA A 51 -1.53 3.22 5.65
N ALA A 52 -1.79 3.05 6.94
CA ALA A 52 -2.44 4.08 7.76
C ALA A 52 -1.61 5.38 7.83
N PHE A 53 -0.27 5.29 7.89
CA PHE A 53 0.58 6.48 7.81
C PHE A 53 0.49 7.19 6.45
N ALA A 54 0.46 6.43 5.35
CA ALA A 54 0.30 7.00 4.02
C ALA A 54 -1.07 7.66 3.85
N GLU A 55 -2.14 7.03 4.34
CA GLU A 55 -3.49 7.58 4.35
C GLU A 55 -3.57 8.89 5.14
N GLY A 56 -3.05 8.90 6.38
CA GLY A 56 -3.02 10.12 7.20
C GLY A 56 -2.22 11.25 6.57
N TYR A 57 -1.13 10.93 5.88
CA TYR A 57 -0.36 11.90 5.11
C TYR A 57 -1.16 12.46 3.93
N ALA A 58 -1.84 11.61 3.15
CA ALA A 58 -2.69 12.04 2.04
C ALA A 58 -3.85 12.93 2.52
N GLN A 59 -4.46 12.59 3.66
CA GLN A 59 -5.52 13.41 4.28
C GLN A 59 -4.99 14.77 4.73
N ALA A 60 -3.81 14.82 5.38
CA ALA A 60 -3.21 16.08 5.79
C ALA A 60 -2.90 17.02 4.61
N LEU A 61 -2.54 16.46 3.46
CA LEU A 61 -2.34 17.25 2.23
C LEU A 61 -3.65 17.81 1.66
N VAL A 62 -4.74 17.05 1.77
CA VAL A 62 -6.08 17.50 1.40
C VAL A 62 -6.55 18.61 2.34
N ASP A 63 -6.46 18.40 3.64
CA ASP A 63 -6.87 19.37 4.67
C ASP A 63 -6.06 20.66 4.60
N GLY A 64 -4.81 20.57 4.15
CA GLY A 64 -3.93 21.70 3.91
C GLY A 64 -4.09 22.37 2.55
N GLU A 65 -5.07 21.95 1.73
CA GLU A 65 -5.32 22.47 0.37
C GLU A 65 -4.11 22.32 -0.57
N GLN A 66 -3.20 21.37 -0.30
CA GLN A 66 -2.02 21.16 -1.12
C GLN A 66 -2.25 20.19 -2.27
N ILE A 67 -3.27 19.34 -2.14
CA ILE A 67 -3.81 18.51 -3.21
C ILE A 67 -5.33 18.58 -3.15
N GLU A 68 -5.98 18.49 -4.32
CA GLU A 68 -7.43 18.52 -4.40
C GLU A 68 -8.06 17.21 -3.89
N ILE A 69 -9.29 17.32 -3.36
CA ILE A 69 -10.14 16.17 -3.08
C ILE A 69 -10.48 15.51 -4.42
N SER A 70 -10.18 14.23 -4.55
CA SER A 70 -10.45 13.46 -5.77
C SER A 70 -10.91 12.05 -5.42
N THR A 71 -12.20 11.78 -5.63
CA THR A 71 -12.79 10.45 -5.42
C THR A 71 -12.13 9.40 -6.30
N GLU A 72 -11.79 9.74 -7.55
CA GLU A 72 -11.12 8.81 -8.46
C GLU A 72 -9.73 8.40 -7.94
N ARG A 73 -8.95 9.37 -7.45
CA ARG A 73 -7.66 9.10 -6.80
C ARG A 73 -7.84 8.20 -5.58
N ASP A 74 -8.82 8.49 -4.74
CA ASP A 74 -9.03 7.75 -3.50
C ASP A 74 -9.41 6.30 -3.79
N LEU A 75 -10.31 6.08 -4.76
CA LEU A 75 -10.66 4.74 -5.25
C LEU A 75 -9.47 4.01 -5.88
N LEU A 76 -8.61 4.72 -6.63
CA LEU A 76 -7.39 4.16 -7.20
C LEU A 76 -6.44 3.71 -6.09
N ILE A 77 -6.17 4.54 -5.08
CA ILE A 77 -5.31 4.19 -3.94
C ILE A 77 -5.87 2.97 -3.20
N ILE A 78 -7.17 2.97 -2.89
CA ILE A 78 -7.83 1.85 -2.21
C ILE A 78 -7.67 0.56 -3.02
N SER A 79 -7.91 0.60 -4.33
CA SER A 79 -7.81 -0.59 -5.19
C SER A 79 -6.38 -1.15 -5.26
N ILE A 80 -5.37 -0.28 -5.40
CA ILE A 80 -3.95 -0.68 -5.45
C ILE A 80 -3.53 -1.33 -4.12
N VAL A 81 -3.92 -0.73 -2.99
CA VAL A 81 -3.59 -1.22 -1.64
C VAL A 81 -4.29 -2.55 -1.36
N ASP A 82 -5.57 -2.70 -1.72
CA ASP A 82 -6.32 -3.95 -1.51
C ASP A 82 -5.79 -5.11 -2.36
N GLU A 83 -5.48 -4.85 -3.64
CA GLU A 83 -4.90 -5.87 -4.53
C GLU A 83 -3.56 -6.37 -3.97
N TRP A 84 -2.71 -5.46 -3.52
CA TRP A 84 -1.44 -5.82 -2.92
C TRP A 84 -1.61 -6.58 -1.60
N ARG A 85 -2.55 -6.18 -0.74
CA ARG A 85 -2.87 -6.91 0.50
C ARG A 85 -3.31 -8.34 0.20
N ARG A 86 -4.17 -8.55 -0.80
CA ARG A 86 -4.59 -9.88 -1.25
C ARG A 86 -3.41 -10.71 -1.78
N TYR A 87 -2.54 -10.10 -2.59
CA TYR A 87 -1.32 -10.75 -3.06
C TYR A 87 -0.43 -11.18 -1.89
N PHE A 88 -0.17 -10.27 -0.96
CA PHE A 88 0.69 -10.48 0.19
C PHE A 88 0.17 -11.60 1.10
N LEU A 89 -1.13 -11.62 1.39
CA LEU A 89 -1.77 -12.69 2.16
C LEU A 89 -1.72 -14.03 1.43
N ARG A 90 -1.87 -14.07 0.11
CA ARG A 90 -1.75 -15.31 -0.67
C ARG A 90 -0.33 -15.87 -0.64
N THR A 91 0.68 -15.02 -0.75
CA THR A 91 2.08 -15.47 -0.74
C THR A 91 2.57 -15.87 0.64
N ASN A 92 2.11 -15.20 1.70
CA ASN A 92 2.55 -15.47 3.07
C ASN A 92 1.62 -16.44 3.84
N GLY A 93 0.38 -16.60 3.41
CA GLY A 93 -0.59 -17.56 3.97
C GLY A 93 -0.44 -18.99 3.43
N SER A 94 0.35 -19.20 2.37
CA SER A 94 0.56 -20.52 1.78
C SER A 94 1.43 -21.47 2.62
N SER A 95 1.86 -21.07 3.83
CA SER A 95 2.72 -21.86 4.72
C SER A 95 1.99 -22.51 5.91
N THR A 96 0.65 -22.44 6.02
CA THR A 96 -0.08 -22.97 7.20
C THR A 96 -1.32 -23.83 6.92
N PHE A 97 -1.41 -24.52 5.78
CA PHE A 97 -2.42 -25.59 5.61
C PHE A 97 -1.83 -26.87 5.00
N SER A 98 -0.98 -27.53 5.79
CA SER A 98 -0.80 -28.98 5.70
C SER A 98 -1.11 -29.59 7.06
N THR A 99 -2.39 -29.60 7.43
CA THR A 99 -2.89 -30.48 8.49
C THR A 99 -3.06 -31.87 7.89
N PRO A 100 -2.40 -32.92 8.39
CA PRO A 100 -2.66 -34.27 7.91
C PRO A 100 -4.10 -34.64 8.27
N LEU A 101 -4.86 -35.06 7.27
CA LEU A 101 -6.21 -35.58 7.42
C LEU A 101 -6.21 -36.67 8.51
N LEU A 102 -7.07 -36.49 9.51
CA LEU A 102 -7.48 -37.54 10.44
C LEU A 102 -7.97 -38.75 9.64
N GLN A 103 -7.11 -39.74 9.50
CA GLN A 103 -7.48 -41.04 8.95
C GLN A 103 -8.08 -41.85 10.09
N GLY A 104 -9.38 -41.69 10.30
CA GLY A 104 -10.17 -42.66 11.06
C GLY A 104 -10.25 -43.97 10.28
N TYR A 105 -9.81 -45.07 10.91
CA TYR A 105 -10.31 -46.40 10.60
C TYR A 105 -10.50 -47.15 11.92
N SER A 106 -11.79 -47.45 12.15
CA SER A 106 -12.45 -48.49 12.97
C SER A 106 -11.64 -49.27 13.99
#